data_AF-A0A3D3W7W7-F1
#
_entry.id   AF-A0A3D3W7W7-F1
#
_cell.length_a   1.000
_cell.length_b   1.000
_cell.length_c   1.000
_cell.angle_alpha   90.00
_cell.angle_beta   90.00
_cell.angle_gamma   90.00
#
_symmetry.space_group_name_H-M   'P 1'
#
loop_
_entity.id
_entity.type
_entity.pdbx_description
1 polymer ?
#
loop_
_entity_poly.entity_id
_entity_poly.type
_entity_poly.pdbx_seq_one_letter_code
_entity_poly.pdbx_strand_id
1 'polypeptide(L)'
;MSEGPIPVFVLGCGRSGTTVTARLLNHLPGVHIAKETGYLNQHFELLRQIDQPAALERLLQIVNAWLQTNDWSGRASAADFAEFCRRQRISGAAAFIHYVWSIDCPEPWENLRFIGDNTPLYALSLPE
;
A
#
# COMPACT_ATOMS: atom_id res chain seq x y z
N MET A 1 14.48 3.96 -14.64
CA MET A 1 13.13 4.14 -14.08
C MET A 1 12.50 2.76 -14.04
N SER A 2 12.11 2.24 -12.87
CA SER A 2 11.54 0.89 -12.78
C SER A 2 10.19 0.86 -13.51
N GLU A 3 9.99 -0.13 -14.37
CA GLU A 3 8.74 -0.41 -15.11
C GLU A 3 7.64 -0.97 -14.20
N GLY A 4 7.43 -0.37 -13.03
CA GLY A 4 6.38 -0.78 -12.10
C GLY A 4 5.02 -0.16 -12.44
N PRO A 5 3.91 -0.75 -11.96
CA PRO A 5 2.58 -0.15 -12.04
C PRO A 5 2.56 1.26 -11.47
N ILE A 6 1.76 2.12 -12.10
CA ILE A 6 1.64 3.52 -11.71
C ILE A 6 0.84 3.61 -10.39
N PRO A 7 1.37 4.30 -9.36
CA PRO A 7 0.62 4.56 -8.12
C PRO A 7 -0.66 5.37 -8.38
N VAL A 8 -1.80 4.93 -7.83
CA VAL A 8 -3.08 5.65 -7.86
C VAL A 8 -3.62 5.81 -6.45
N PHE A 9 -4.17 6.98 -6.14
CA PHE A 9 -4.80 7.23 -4.83
C PHE A 9 -6.25 7.65 -5.06
N VAL A 10 -7.18 6.90 -4.48
CA VAL A 10 -8.60 7.28 -4.44
C VAL A 10 -8.83 8.08 -3.17
N LEU A 11 -8.99 9.39 -3.32
CA LEU A 11 -9.14 10.35 -2.24
C LEU A 11 -10.57 10.90 -2.18
N GLY A 12 -11.03 11.26 -0.99
CA GLY A 12 -12.33 11.91 -0.78
C GLY A 12 -12.62 12.14 0.69
N CYS A 13 -13.83 12.63 1.00
CA CYS A 13 -14.33 12.65 2.37
C CYS A 13 -14.88 11.28 2.78
N GLY A 14 -14.93 11.00 4.08
CA GLY A 14 -15.65 9.84 4.59
C GLY A 14 -17.08 9.78 4.05
N ARG A 15 -17.51 8.60 3.57
CA ARG A 15 -18.82 8.36 2.96
C ARG A 15 -19.12 9.11 1.65
N SER A 16 -18.09 9.58 0.94
CA SER A 16 -18.24 10.22 -0.39
C SER A 16 -18.27 9.24 -1.58
N GLY A 17 -18.27 7.93 -1.32
CA GLY A 17 -18.29 6.91 -2.37
C GLY A 17 -16.90 6.46 -2.86
N THR A 18 -15.81 6.82 -2.18
CA THR A 18 -14.44 6.37 -2.54
C THR A 18 -14.32 4.85 -2.63
N THR A 19 -14.98 4.11 -1.72
CA THR A 19 -15.02 2.64 -1.78
C THR A 19 -15.72 2.12 -3.04
N VAL A 20 -16.79 2.79 -3.49
CA VAL A 20 -17.48 2.43 -4.74
C VAL A 20 -16.56 2.70 -5.94
N THR A 21 -15.91 3.86 -5.95
CA THR A 21 -14.94 4.22 -6.99
C THR A 21 -13.79 3.21 -7.06
N ALA A 22 -13.17 2.87 -5.93
CA ALA A 22 -12.10 1.88 -5.86
C ALA A 22 -12.56 0.51 -6.38
N ARG A 23 -13.76 0.06 -6.01
CA ARG A 23 -14.33 -1.19 -6.52
C ARG A 23 -14.56 -1.14 -8.03
N LEU A 24 -15.10 -0.05 -8.58
CA LEU A 24 -15.31 0.09 -10.03
C LEU A 24 -13.98 0.06 -10.78
N LEU A 25 -12.95 0.73 -10.26
CA LEU A 25 -11.60 0.72 -10.83
C LEU A 25 -11.00 -0.70 -10.83
N ASN A 26 -11.20 -1.49 -9.77
CA ASN A 26 -10.73 -2.88 -9.69
C ASN A 26 -11.40 -3.84 -10.69
N HIS A 27 -12.45 -3.41 -11.41
CA HIS A 27 -12.99 -4.22 -12.51
C HIS A 27 -12.23 -4.01 -13.83
N LEU A 28 -11.35 -3.00 -13.90
CA LEU A 28 -10.55 -2.74 -15.09
C LEU A 28 -9.32 -3.66 -15.12
N PRO A 29 -8.98 -4.28 -16.27
CA PRO A 29 -7.81 -5.11 -16.39
C PRO A 29 -6.51 -4.37 -16.00
N GLY A 30 -5.67 -5.00 -15.18
CA GLY A 30 -4.40 -4.45 -14.73
C GLY A 30 -4.53 -3.28 -13.76
N VAL A 31 -5.67 -3.12 -13.08
CA VAL A 31 -5.88 -2.12 -12.02
C VAL A 31 -6.13 -2.81 -10.69
N HIS A 32 -5.36 -2.45 -9.68
CA HIS A 32 -5.60 -2.89 -8.31
C HIS A 32 -5.50 -1.73 -7.31
N ILE A 33 -6.63 -1.39 -6.69
CA ILE A 33 -6.76 -0.46 -5.59
C ILE A 33 -6.96 -1.30 -4.32
N ALA A 34 -5.94 -1.32 -3.47
CA ALA A 34 -5.94 -2.04 -2.21
C ALA A 34 -7.00 -1.46 -1.24
N LYS A 35 -7.37 -2.26 -0.23
CA LYS A 35 -8.13 -1.75 0.92
C LYS A 35 -7.33 -0.64 1.63
N GLU A 36 -8.00 0.15 2.46
CA GLU A 36 -7.44 1.39 3.04
C GLU A 36 -6.13 1.18 3.80
N THR A 37 -5.05 1.73 3.26
CA THR A 37 -3.69 1.74 3.83
C THR A 37 -3.20 3.14 4.19
N GLY A 38 -4.06 4.17 4.07
CA GLY A 38 -3.77 5.56 4.44
C GLY A 38 -3.23 5.78 5.86
N TYR A 39 -3.44 4.84 6.78
CA TYR A 39 -2.84 4.87 8.13
C TYR A 39 -1.31 4.84 8.08
N LEU A 40 -0.68 4.31 7.02
CA LEU A 40 0.77 4.30 6.85
C LEU A 40 1.39 5.71 6.92
N ASN A 41 0.64 6.73 6.51
CA ASN A 41 1.09 8.12 6.60
C ASN A 41 1.23 8.61 8.05
N GLN A 42 0.48 8.03 9.00
CA GLN A 42 0.65 8.33 10.43
C GLN A 42 2.01 7.83 10.97
N HIS A 43 2.73 7.03 10.18
CA HIS A 43 4.03 6.46 10.48
C HIS A 43 5.11 6.92 9.49
N PHE A 44 4.94 8.11 8.89
CA PHE A 44 5.86 8.65 7.90
C PHE A 44 7.32 8.67 8.39
N GLU A 45 7.57 9.04 9.65
CA GLU A 45 8.92 9.04 10.23
C GLU A 45 9.55 7.65 10.30
N LEU A 46 8.75 6.61 10.59
CA LEU A 46 9.24 5.23 10.54
C LEU A 46 9.52 4.79 9.10
N LEU A 47 8.65 5.18 8.15
CA LEU A 47 8.85 4.90 6.71
C LEU A 47 10.15 5.54 6.18
N ARG A 48 10.48 6.76 6.61
CA ARG A 48 11.75 7.41 6.25
C ARG A 48 12.98 6.66 6.77
N GLN A 49 12.81 5.83 7.80
CA GLN A 49 13.87 5.07 8.45
C GLN A 49 13.84 3.59 8.06
N ILE A 50 13.09 3.20 7.02
CA ILE A 50 12.87 1.80 6.63
C ILE A 50 14.15 0.96 6.45
N ASP A 51 15.27 1.59 6.09
CA ASP A 51 16.57 0.92 5.94
C ASP A 51 17.19 0.51 7.30
N GLN A 52 16.67 1.04 8.41
CA GLN A 52 17.03 0.64 9.76
C GLN A 52 16.23 -0.61 10.17
N PRO A 53 16.90 -1.72 10.57
CA PRO A 53 16.21 -2.96 10.92
C PRO A 53 15.12 -2.79 12.00
N ALA A 54 15.37 -1.94 13.00
CA ALA A 54 14.42 -1.67 14.07
C ALA A 54 13.16 -0.93 13.56
N ALA A 55 13.32 0.00 12.62
CA ALA A 55 12.19 0.72 12.03
C ALA A 55 11.35 -0.20 11.13
N LEU A 56 12.01 -1.04 10.32
CA LEU A 56 11.34 -2.06 9.50
C LEU A 56 10.54 -3.04 10.38
N GLU A 57 11.15 -3.57 11.43
CA GLU A 57 10.48 -4.47 12.37
C GLU A 57 9.24 -3.81 12.98
N ARG A 58 9.37 -2.55 13.41
CA ARG A 58 8.26 -1.80 13.97
C ARG A 58 7.14 -1.56 12.96
N LEU A 59 7.49 -1.22 11.72
CA LEU A 59 6.51 -1.05 10.64
C LEU A 59 5.78 -2.35 10.33
N LEU A 60 6.48 -3.49 10.27
CA LEU A 60 5.87 -4.80 10.05
C LEU A 60 4.86 -5.15 11.16
N GLN A 61 5.16 -4.85 12.42
CA GLN A 61 4.23 -5.03 13.54
C GLN A 61 2.95 -4.19 13.36
N ILE A 62 3.12 -2.90 13.05
CA ILE A 62 2.02 -1.96 12.83
C ILE A 62 1.15 -2.41 11.65
N VAL A 63 1.78 -2.77 10.53
CA VAL A 63 1.09 -3.25 9.33
C VAL A 63 0.32 -4.52 9.64
N ASN A 64 0.95 -5.52 10.25
CA ASN A 64 0.26 -6.78 10.54
C ASN A 64 -0.91 -6.62 11.51
N ALA A 65 -0.79 -5.72 12.50
CA ALA A 65 -1.92 -5.39 13.37
C ALA A 65 -3.10 -4.82 12.56
N TRP A 66 -2.83 -3.89 11.64
CA TRP A 66 -3.86 -3.33 10.76
C TRP A 66 -4.48 -4.36 9.82
N LEU A 67 -3.64 -5.16 9.14
CA LEU A 67 -4.08 -6.23 8.24
C LEU A 67 -4.99 -7.23 8.95
N GLN A 68 -4.67 -7.55 10.21
CA GLN A 68 -5.49 -8.40 11.06
C GLN A 68 -6.84 -7.75 11.40
N THR A 69 -6.86 -6.47 11.79
CA THR A 69 -8.11 -5.76 12.11
C THR A 69 -9.03 -5.60 10.89
N ASN A 70 -8.48 -5.60 9.67
CA ASN A 70 -9.23 -5.38 8.43
C ASN A 70 -9.45 -6.66 7.61
N ASP A 71 -9.29 -7.82 8.24
CA ASP A 71 -9.53 -9.15 7.65
C ASP A 71 -8.81 -9.36 6.31
N TRP A 72 -7.53 -9.00 6.24
CA TRP A 72 -6.67 -9.39 5.12
C TRP A 72 -6.22 -10.84 5.35
N SER A 73 -6.11 -11.62 4.27
CA SER A 73 -5.62 -13.00 4.32
C SER A 73 -4.09 -13.06 4.43
N GLY A 74 -3.39 -12.15 3.75
CA GLY A 74 -1.93 -12.04 3.75
C GLY A 74 -1.37 -11.30 4.96
N ARG A 75 -0.08 -11.53 5.23
CA ARG A 75 0.68 -10.84 6.28
C ARG A 75 2.01 -10.35 5.73
N ALA A 76 2.47 -9.23 6.27
CA ALA A 76 3.74 -8.64 5.92
C ALA A 76 4.89 -9.36 6.66
N SER A 77 5.99 -9.63 5.97
CA SER A 77 7.20 -10.17 6.57
C SER A 77 8.45 -9.50 6.00
N ALA A 78 9.54 -9.50 6.77
CA ALA A 78 10.82 -8.94 6.31
C ALA A 78 11.38 -9.72 5.11
N ALA A 79 11.18 -11.05 5.08
CA ALA A 79 11.64 -11.90 4.00
C ALA A 79 10.90 -11.61 2.69
N ASP A 80 9.57 -11.51 2.75
CA ASP A 80 8.74 -11.21 1.58
C ASP A 80 8.96 -9.78 1.08
N PHE A 81 9.17 -8.82 1.99
CA PHE A 81 9.53 -7.45 1.62
C PHE A 81 10.90 -7.39 0.92
N ALA A 82 11.91 -8.09 1.43
CA ALA A 82 13.22 -8.16 0.81
C ALA A 82 13.15 -8.83 -0.57
N GLU A 83 12.36 -9.90 -0.70
CA GLU A 83 12.13 -10.59 -1.96
C GLU A 83 11.39 -9.69 -2.97
N PHE A 84 10.38 -8.96 -2.52
CA PHE A 84 9.67 -7.98 -3.33
C PHE A 84 10.61 -6.89 -3.86
N CYS A 85 11.42 -6.29 -2.99
CA CYS A 85 12.44 -5.31 -3.37
C CYS A 85 13.40 -5.86 -4.42
N ARG A 86 13.88 -7.10 -4.23
CA ARG A 86 14.80 -7.79 -5.14
C ARG A 86 14.18 -8.04 -6.51
N ARG A 87 12.94 -8.55 -6.55
CA ARG A 87 12.23 -8.83 -7.81
C ARG A 87 11.94 -7.56 -8.59
N GLN A 88 11.40 -6.56 -7.90
CA GLN A 88 10.91 -5.33 -8.52
C GLN A 88 12.00 -4.26 -8.70
N ARG A 89 13.21 -4.50 -8.18
CA ARG A 89 14.36 -3.59 -8.25
C ARG A 89 14.02 -2.19 -7.71
N ILE A 90 13.25 -2.16 -6.62
CA ILE A 90 12.86 -0.96 -5.88
C ILE A 90 13.23 -1.15 -4.41
N SER A 91 13.45 -0.04 -3.70
CA SER A 91 13.82 -0.03 -2.29
C SER A 91 13.21 1.18 -1.56
N GLY A 92 13.43 1.25 -0.25
CA GLY A 92 12.99 2.37 0.57
C GLY A 92 11.48 2.40 0.83
N ALA A 93 10.99 3.57 1.27
CA ALA A 93 9.61 3.73 1.72
C ALA A 93 8.57 3.44 0.62
N ALA A 94 8.85 3.85 -0.62
CA ALA A 94 7.98 3.59 -1.75
C ALA A 94 7.84 2.09 -2.01
N ALA A 95 8.94 1.33 -1.96
CA ALA A 95 8.89 -0.12 -2.10
C ALA A 95 8.07 -0.78 -0.99
N PHE A 96 8.14 -0.26 0.24
CA PHE A 96 7.34 -0.80 1.35
C PHE A 96 5.84 -0.56 1.15
N ILE A 97 5.45 0.64 0.72
CA ILE A 97 4.03 0.95 0.42
C ILE A 97 3.51 0.02 -0.69
N HIS A 98 4.26 -0.10 -1.77
CA HIS A 98 3.93 -0.99 -2.88
C HIS A 98 3.86 -2.46 -2.48
N TYR A 99 4.78 -2.89 -1.61
CA TYR A 99 4.75 -4.22 -1.04
C TYR A 99 3.45 -4.46 -0.26
N VAL A 100 3.05 -3.53 0.61
CA VAL A 100 1.79 -3.66 1.37
C VAL A 100 0.58 -3.76 0.44
N TRP A 101 0.50 -2.93 -0.61
CA TRP A 101 -0.59 -3.03 -1.60
C TRP A 101 -0.58 -4.34 -2.38
N SER A 102 0.58 -4.98 -2.55
CA SER A 102 0.67 -6.27 -3.22
C SER A 102 0.14 -7.44 -2.38
N ILE A 103 -0.04 -7.26 -1.06
CA ILE A 103 -0.47 -8.34 -0.15
C ILE A 103 -1.91 -8.78 -0.41
N ASP A 104 -2.82 -7.87 -0.78
CA ASP A 104 -4.20 -8.21 -1.18
C ASP A 104 -4.41 -8.26 -2.69
N CYS A 105 -3.35 -8.09 -3.48
CA CYS A 105 -3.46 -8.13 -4.92
C CYS A 105 -3.52 -9.58 -5.42
N PRO A 106 -4.61 -10.01 -6.05
CA PRO A 106 -4.70 -11.37 -6.61
C PRO A 106 -3.91 -11.52 -7.91
N GLU A 107 -3.58 -10.41 -8.57
CA GLU A 107 -2.84 -10.41 -9.84
C GLU A 107 -1.33 -10.27 -9.60
N PRO A 108 -0.51 -10.96 -10.41
CA PRO A 108 0.93 -10.73 -10.41
C PRO A 108 1.27 -9.26 -10.69
N TRP A 109 2.27 -8.74 -9.99
CA TRP A 109 2.72 -7.35 -10.09
C TRP A 109 3.02 -6.90 -11.53
N GLU A 110 3.63 -7.79 -12.32
CA GLU A 110 3.98 -7.59 -13.73
C GLU A 110 2.77 -7.41 -14.66
N ASN A 111 1.58 -7.84 -14.24
CA ASN A 111 0.34 -7.67 -15.00
C ASN A 111 -0.38 -6.36 -14.66
N LEU A 112 0.04 -5.68 -13.60
CA LEU A 112 -0.57 -4.42 -13.18
C LEU A 112 -0.04 -3.26 -14.01
N ARG A 113 -0.97 -2.45 -14.51
CA ARG A 113 -0.69 -1.12 -15.05
C ARG A 113 -0.81 -0.05 -13.96
N PHE A 114 -1.74 -0.24 -13.04
CA PHE A 114 -2.01 0.67 -11.93
C PHE A 114 -2.14 -0.11 -10.63
N ILE A 115 -1.52 0.40 -9.57
CA ILE A 115 -1.70 -0.10 -8.22
C ILE A 115 -1.92 1.07 -7.26
N GLY A 116 -2.73 0.91 -6.24
CA GLY A 116 -3.11 2.06 -5.44
C GLY A 116 -3.75 1.76 -4.10
N ASP A 117 -4.12 2.84 -3.44
CA ASP A 117 -4.83 2.82 -2.16
C ASP A 117 -6.19 3.53 -2.26
N ASN A 118 -7.16 3.01 -1.53
CA ASN A 118 -8.39 3.74 -1.22
C ASN A 118 -8.22 4.49 0.10
N THR A 119 -8.06 5.82 0.05
CA THR A 119 -7.89 6.62 1.26
C THR A 119 -8.95 7.72 1.43
N PRO A 120 -10.10 7.42 2.06
CA PRO A 120 -11.17 8.41 2.31
C PRO A 120 -10.86 9.46 3.39
N LEU A 121 -9.66 9.45 4.00
CA LEU A 121 -9.34 10.26 5.17
C LEU A 121 -8.48 11.51 4.88
N TYR A 122 -8.06 11.73 3.63
CA TYR A 122 -7.16 12.85 3.31
C TYR A 122 -7.82 14.22 3.22
N ALA A 123 -9.15 14.31 3.10
CA ALA A 123 -9.84 15.60 3.00
C ALA A 123 -9.83 16.44 4.30
N LEU A 124 -9.41 15.86 5.44
CA LEU A 124 -9.28 16.56 6.73
C LEU A 124 -7.83 16.69 7.23
N SER A 125 -6.85 16.24 6.44
CA SER A 125 -5.48 16.00 6.93
C SER A 125 -4.36 16.64 6.09
N LEU A 126 -4.68 17.40 5.04
CA LEU A 126 -3.71 18.21 4.32
C LEU A 126 -3.68 19.60 4.97
N PRO A 127 -2.59 20.00 5.65
CA PRO A 127 -2.40 21.41 6.01
C PRO A 127 -2.26 22.22 4.72
N GLU A 128 -2.76 23.46 4.74
CA GLU A 128 -2.45 24.47 3.71
C GLU A 128 -0.94 24.72 3.60
#